data_AF-A0A7C1ASE6-F1
#
_entry.id   AF-A0A7C1ASE6-F1
#
_cell.length_a   1.000
_cell.length_b   1.000
_cell.length_c   1.000
_cell.angle_alpha   90.00
_cell.angle_beta   90.00
_cell.angle_gamma   90.00
#
_symmetry.space_group_name_H-M   'P 1'
#
loop_
_entity.id
_entity.type
_entity.pdbx_description
1 polymer ?
#
loop_
_entity_poly.entity_id
_entity_poly.type
_entity_poly.pdbx_seq_one_letter_code
_entity_poly.pdbx_strand_id
1 'polypeptide(L)'
;LREWLYRSEKNRAENLMIVDMIRNDLGRIARTGTVRVDRLFEIEKYPTLFQMTSSVTARTLSPFSEIISALFPCASVTGAPRIRTMEIIAELESRPRHIYTGSIGFISPGKKAQFNVAIRTVLIDRRKQLARYGVGGGIIWDSTPQDEYDECLVKARILSTPPPDFSLLETMLWTPEDGYYLLDHHLKRILKSAGYFDFPVDINRISEILRSRANNRPQTRHRVRLLVNRGGKVSLEERPYPDHPSFSPVRIKLADSPIDSGNHFMRHKTTNRKIYEDARTRSSDCDDVLLWNERGEVTETTIANFILERDGELITPPVTCGLLPGTMRSSMIQDGTIREEIILVEDLKKDDKIYLINSVQGKREAVLLQ
;
A
#
# COMPACT_ATOMS: atom_id res chain seq x y z
N LEU A 1 1.45 -8.76 10.46
CA LEU A 1 0.62 -7.57 10.79
C LEU A 1 -0.82 -7.92 11.15
N ARG A 2 -1.60 -8.61 10.29
CA ARG A 2 -2.97 -9.07 10.61
C ARG A 2 -3.05 -9.83 11.93
N GLU A 3 -2.16 -10.79 12.12
CA GLU A 3 -2.13 -11.65 13.32
C GLU A 3 -1.71 -10.89 14.58
N TRP A 4 -0.76 -9.95 14.45
CA TRP A 4 -0.37 -9.03 15.53
C TRP A 4 -1.56 -8.18 15.99
N LEU A 5 -2.29 -7.56 15.04
CA LEU A 5 -3.44 -6.72 15.37
C LEU A 5 -4.55 -7.54 16.04
N TYR A 6 -4.82 -8.74 15.52
CA TYR A 6 -5.80 -9.66 16.09
C TYR A 6 -5.47 -10.06 17.54
N ARG A 7 -4.18 -10.25 17.86
CA ARG A 7 -3.72 -10.66 19.21
C ARG A 7 -3.42 -9.48 20.13
N SER A 8 -3.49 -8.23 19.67
CA SER A 8 -3.16 -7.06 20.48
C SER A 8 -4.19 -6.85 21.60
N GLU A 9 -3.77 -7.02 22.84
CA GLU A 9 -4.62 -6.84 24.04
C GLU A 9 -5.16 -5.41 24.14
N LYS A 10 -4.29 -4.40 23.93
CA LYS A 10 -4.69 -2.99 23.89
C LYS A 10 -5.82 -2.73 22.89
N ASN A 11 -5.64 -3.12 21.62
CA ASN A 11 -6.63 -2.88 20.57
C ASN A 11 -7.95 -3.63 20.84
N ARG A 12 -7.88 -4.85 21.38
CA ARG A 12 -9.08 -5.61 21.76
C ARG A 12 -9.82 -4.96 22.93
N ALA A 13 -9.10 -4.49 23.94
CA ALA A 13 -9.69 -3.80 25.08
C ALA A 13 -10.41 -2.51 24.66
N GLU A 14 -9.75 -1.67 23.85
CA GLU A 14 -10.36 -0.46 23.29
C GLU A 14 -11.59 -0.78 22.43
N ASN A 15 -11.49 -1.77 21.53
CA ASN A 15 -12.61 -2.16 20.69
C ASN A 15 -13.79 -2.72 21.51
N LEU A 16 -13.52 -3.54 22.53
CA LEU A 16 -14.54 -4.12 23.39
C LEU A 16 -15.29 -3.03 24.18
N MET A 17 -14.57 -2.04 24.71
CA MET A 17 -15.18 -0.90 25.39
C MET A 17 -16.18 -0.18 24.47
N ILE A 18 -15.81 0.05 23.21
CA ILE A 18 -16.70 0.68 22.22
C ILE A 18 -17.89 -0.23 21.88
N VAL A 19 -17.68 -1.54 21.76
CA VAL A 19 -18.76 -2.51 21.54
C VAL A 19 -19.79 -2.44 22.67
N ASP A 20 -19.34 -2.41 23.93
CA ASP A 20 -20.25 -2.33 25.07
C ASP A 20 -21.02 -1.01 25.13
N MET A 21 -20.39 0.10 24.80
CA MET A 21 -21.07 1.39 24.66
C MET A 21 -22.15 1.36 23.56
N ILE A 22 -21.83 0.80 22.39
CA ILE A 22 -22.78 0.68 21.27
C ILE A 22 -23.95 -0.26 21.63
N ARG A 23 -23.68 -1.36 22.35
CA ARG A 23 -24.73 -2.26 22.85
C ARG A 23 -25.69 -1.52 23.80
N ASN A 24 -25.15 -0.70 24.70
CA ASN A 24 -25.96 0.11 25.59
C ASN A 24 -26.80 1.15 24.83
N ASP A 25 -26.21 1.86 23.86
CA ASP A 25 -26.92 2.84 23.06
C ASP A 25 -28.03 2.21 22.19
N LEU A 26 -27.75 1.06 21.56
CA LEU A 26 -28.78 0.27 20.85
C LEU A 26 -29.86 -0.26 21.79
N GLY A 27 -29.50 -0.66 23.02
CA GLY A 27 -30.43 -1.17 24.01
C GLY A 27 -31.57 -0.21 24.36
N ARG A 28 -31.35 1.11 24.22
CA ARG A 28 -32.36 2.15 24.48
C ARG A 28 -33.48 2.19 23.43
N ILE A 29 -33.19 1.78 22.20
CA ILE A 29 -34.10 1.86 21.05
C ILE A 29 -34.47 0.48 20.47
N ALA A 30 -33.81 -0.57 20.93
CA ALA A 30 -34.02 -1.93 20.44
C ALA A 30 -35.18 -2.63 21.14
N ARG A 31 -35.80 -3.58 20.44
CA ARG A 31 -36.69 -4.57 21.07
C ARG A 31 -35.87 -5.40 22.06
N THR A 32 -36.40 -5.59 23.27
CA THR A 32 -35.78 -6.39 24.33
C THR A 32 -35.31 -7.75 23.83
N GLY A 33 -34.07 -8.11 24.16
CA GLY A 33 -33.45 -9.39 23.76
C GLY A 33 -32.96 -9.46 22.31
N THR A 34 -33.01 -8.37 21.53
CA THR A 34 -32.56 -8.37 20.13
C THR A 34 -31.17 -7.78 19.89
N VAL A 35 -30.58 -7.09 20.87
CA VAL A 35 -29.21 -6.57 20.79
C VAL A 35 -28.22 -7.73 20.84
N ARG A 36 -27.40 -7.88 19.80
CA ARG A 36 -26.42 -8.97 19.65
C ARG A 36 -25.10 -8.44 19.10
N VAL A 37 -24.01 -9.10 19.46
CA VAL A 37 -22.70 -8.89 18.85
C VAL A 37 -22.49 -10.02 17.86
N ASP A 38 -22.67 -9.73 16.56
CA ASP A 38 -22.61 -10.76 15.51
C ASP A 38 -21.17 -11.12 15.15
N ARG A 39 -20.27 -10.14 15.19
CA ARG A 39 -18.84 -10.31 14.90
C ARG A 39 -18.04 -9.48 15.89
N LEU A 40 -17.00 -10.07 16.48
CA LEU A 40 -16.16 -9.43 17.48
C LEU A 40 -14.68 -9.62 17.10
N PHE A 41 -13.94 -8.51 17.01
CA PHE A 41 -12.52 -8.46 16.64
C PHE A 41 -12.19 -9.02 15.24
N GLU A 42 -13.08 -8.81 14.28
CA GLU A 42 -12.81 -9.15 12.89
C GLU A 42 -11.69 -8.24 12.35
N ILE A 43 -10.76 -8.80 11.59
CA ILE A 43 -9.70 -8.00 10.96
C ILE A 43 -10.02 -7.84 9.48
N GLU A 44 -10.42 -6.63 9.12
CA GLU A 44 -10.66 -6.20 7.75
C GLU A 44 -9.37 -5.65 7.14
N LYS A 45 -9.18 -5.94 5.85
CA LYS A 45 -8.06 -5.40 5.07
C LYS A 45 -8.57 -4.25 4.21
N TYR A 46 -8.01 -3.07 4.43
CA TYR A 46 -8.16 -1.88 3.60
C TYR A 46 -6.91 -1.70 2.72
N PRO A 47 -6.96 -0.86 1.66
CA PRO A 47 -5.82 -0.69 0.75
C PRO A 47 -4.51 -0.35 1.46
N THR A 48 -4.56 0.47 2.50
CA THR A 48 -3.39 1.00 3.20
C THR A 48 -3.20 0.47 4.63
N LEU A 49 -4.16 -0.26 5.19
CA LEU A 49 -4.13 -0.70 6.59
C LEU A 49 -4.96 -1.96 6.85
N PHE A 50 -4.71 -2.60 8.00
CA PHE A 50 -5.64 -3.57 8.59
C PHE A 50 -6.40 -2.88 9.71
N GLN A 51 -7.70 -3.12 9.80
CA GLN A 51 -8.57 -2.52 10.81
C GLN A 51 -9.26 -3.62 11.61
N MET A 52 -9.28 -3.49 12.93
CA MET A 52 -10.13 -4.31 13.78
C MET A 52 -11.55 -3.71 13.80
N THR A 53 -12.54 -4.54 13.45
CA THR A 53 -13.95 -4.18 13.39
C THR A 53 -14.79 -5.16 14.23
N SER A 54 -15.90 -4.66 14.75
CA SER A 54 -16.89 -5.43 15.49
C SER A 54 -18.28 -4.96 15.07
N SER A 55 -19.22 -5.90 14.97
CA SER A 55 -20.58 -5.65 14.48
C SER A 55 -21.59 -5.93 15.58
N VAL A 56 -22.39 -4.91 15.93
CA VAL A 56 -23.51 -5.01 16.86
C VAL A 56 -24.80 -4.76 16.09
N THR A 57 -25.79 -5.65 16.25
CA THR A 57 -27.08 -5.55 15.57
C THR A 57 -28.23 -5.59 16.57
N ALA A 58 -29.36 -5.00 16.17
CA ALA A 58 -30.59 -5.00 16.95
C ALA A 58 -31.81 -4.84 16.02
N ARG A 59 -33.00 -5.19 16.51
CA ARG A 59 -34.26 -4.92 15.82
C ARG A 59 -34.98 -3.78 16.52
N THR A 60 -35.44 -2.78 15.77
CA THR A 60 -36.14 -1.61 16.32
C THR A 60 -37.36 -1.26 15.48
N LEU A 61 -38.36 -0.67 16.14
CA LEU A 61 -39.50 0.00 15.52
C LEU A 61 -39.42 1.53 15.67
N SER A 62 -38.36 2.05 16.32
CA SER A 62 -38.18 3.47 16.53
C SER A 62 -38.09 4.23 15.20
N PRO A 63 -38.62 5.46 15.14
CA PRO A 63 -38.42 6.33 14.00
C PRO A 63 -36.93 6.64 13.81
N PHE A 64 -36.56 6.96 12.57
CA PHE A 64 -35.17 7.24 12.20
C PHE A 64 -34.51 8.35 13.05
N SER A 65 -35.26 9.37 13.45
CA SER A 65 -34.79 10.46 14.31
C SER A 65 -34.32 9.97 15.68
N GLU A 66 -35.03 9.02 16.30
CA GLU A 66 -34.63 8.41 17.56
C GLU A 66 -33.39 7.52 17.40
N ILE A 67 -33.32 6.78 16.29
CA ILE A 67 -32.15 5.95 15.97
C ILE A 67 -30.88 6.81 15.90
N ILE A 68 -30.93 7.91 15.15
CA ILE A 68 -29.78 8.81 15.03
C ILE A 68 -29.46 9.49 16.36
N SER A 69 -30.46 9.94 17.11
CA SER A 69 -30.24 10.60 18.41
C SER A 69 -29.60 9.66 19.43
N ALA A 70 -29.97 8.38 19.41
CA ALA A 70 -29.39 7.37 20.28
C ALA A 70 -27.94 7.03 19.89
N LEU A 71 -27.63 6.94 18.58
CA LEU A 71 -26.33 6.47 18.10
C LEU A 71 -25.29 7.56 17.87
N PHE A 72 -25.70 8.83 17.71
CA PHE A 72 -24.80 9.94 17.41
C PHE A 72 -24.89 11.08 18.44
N PRO A 73 -23.76 11.74 18.78
CA PRO A 73 -22.40 11.43 18.36
C PRO A 73 -21.94 10.06 18.89
N CYS A 74 -21.14 9.36 18.08
CA CYS A 74 -20.78 7.97 18.35
C CYS A 74 -19.92 7.83 19.62
N ALA A 75 -20.02 6.67 20.26
CA ALA A 75 -19.24 6.31 21.45
C ALA A 75 -17.73 6.48 21.25
N SER A 76 -17.20 6.14 20.07
CA SER A 76 -15.77 6.24 19.76
C SER A 76 -15.23 7.67 19.64
N VAL A 77 -16.11 8.67 19.54
CA VAL A 77 -15.75 10.10 19.57
C VAL A 77 -15.88 10.68 20.96
N THR A 78 -16.92 10.25 21.69
CA THR A 78 -17.34 10.89 22.93
C THR A 78 -16.78 10.21 24.18
N GLY A 79 -16.29 8.97 24.07
CA GLY A 79 -15.83 8.22 25.23
C GLY A 79 -16.93 7.98 26.26
N ALA A 80 -16.54 7.47 27.43
CA ALA A 80 -17.44 7.16 28.52
C ALA A 80 -17.06 7.96 29.79
N PRO A 81 -18.03 8.51 30.55
CA PRO A 81 -19.47 8.56 30.28
C PRO A 81 -19.87 9.64 29.26
N ARG A 82 -20.61 9.26 28.20
CA ARG A 82 -20.93 10.14 27.05
C ARG A 82 -21.54 11.49 27.42
N ILE A 83 -22.48 11.52 28.36
CA ILE A 83 -23.16 12.78 28.76
C ILE A 83 -22.13 13.76 29.34
N ARG A 84 -21.35 13.31 30.33
CA ARG A 84 -20.35 14.15 30.98
C ARG A 84 -19.24 14.58 30.02
N THR A 85 -18.81 13.69 29.12
CA THR A 85 -17.80 14.09 28.12
C THR A 85 -18.33 15.15 27.16
N MET A 86 -19.60 15.05 26.74
CA MET A 86 -20.20 16.06 25.87
C MET A 86 -20.34 17.42 26.56
N GLU A 87 -20.61 17.45 27.86
CA GLU A 87 -20.59 18.68 28.67
C GLU A 87 -19.20 19.30 28.71
N ILE A 88 -18.16 18.50 29.02
CA ILE A 88 -16.77 18.95 29.05
C ILE A 88 -16.33 19.49 27.68
N ILE A 89 -16.69 18.81 26.59
CA ILE A 89 -16.42 19.29 25.22
C ILE A 89 -17.08 20.65 25.00
N ALA A 90 -18.33 20.83 25.40
CA ALA A 90 -19.05 22.09 25.26
C ALA A 90 -18.48 23.22 26.13
N GLU A 91 -17.96 22.89 27.32
CA GLU A 91 -17.28 23.83 28.23
C GLU A 91 -15.92 24.28 27.65
N LEU A 92 -15.15 23.37 27.04
CA LEU A 92 -13.80 23.63 26.56
C LEU A 92 -13.74 24.24 25.15
N GLU A 93 -14.68 23.90 24.26
CA GLU A 93 -14.62 24.32 22.86
C GLU A 93 -15.32 25.66 22.62
N SER A 94 -14.55 26.65 22.18
CA SER A 94 -15.05 27.99 21.84
C SER A 94 -15.95 28.06 20.60
N ARG A 95 -16.14 26.95 19.87
CA ARG A 95 -16.77 26.93 18.54
C ARG A 95 -17.44 25.57 18.29
N PRO A 96 -18.52 25.52 17.48
CA PRO A 96 -19.08 24.24 17.07
C PRO A 96 -18.13 23.47 16.14
N ARG A 97 -18.11 22.14 16.27
CA ARG A 97 -17.31 21.23 15.42
C ARG A 97 -17.80 21.11 13.97
N HIS A 98 -19.00 21.63 13.65
CA HIS A 98 -19.67 21.47 12.36
C HIS A 98 -19.77 19.98 11.95
N ILE A 99 -19.24 19.60 10.78
CA ILE A 99 -19.29 18.21 10.30
C ILE A 99 -18.30 17.30 11.05
N TYR A 100 -17.24 17.86 11.66
CA TYR A 100 -16.24 17.05 12.34
C TYR A 100 -16.87 16.28 13.51
N THR A 101 -16.66 14.97 13.53
CA THR A 101 -17.27 14.03 14.48
C THR A 101 -18.80 13.89 14.40
N GLY A 102 -19.41 14.50 13.37
CA GLY A 102 -20.80 14.28 13.00
C GLY A 102 -20.98 13.01 12.16
N SER A 103 -21.96 13.03 11.26
CA SER A 103 -22.28 11.88 10.41
C SER A 103 -22.44 12.27 8.93
N ILE A 104 -21.94 11.42 8.03
CA ILE A 104 -22.19 11.50 6.59
C ILE A 104 -22.78 10.16 6.14
N GLY A 105 -23.79 10.19 5.29
CA GLY A 105 -24.44 8.97 4.86
C GLY A 105 -25.57 9.19 3.87
N PHE A 106 -26.33 8.13 3.64
CA PHE A 106 -27.50 8.16 2.77
C PHE A 106 -28.68 7.41 3.39
N ILE A 107 -29.87 7.76 2.93
CA ILE A 107 -31.12 7.04 3.17
C ILE A 107 -31.71 6.71 1.81
N SER A 108 -32.12 5.47 1.61
CA SER A 108 -32.79 5.00 0.40
C SER A 108 -34.13 4.32 0.73
N PRO A 109 -35.04 4.15 -0.25
CA PRO A 109 -36.26 3.39 -0.05
C PRO A 109 -36.04 2.00 0.54
N GLY A 110 -37.07 1.44 1.17
CA GLY A 110 -37.01 0.11 1.80
C GLY A 110 -36.31 0.07 3.16
N LYS A 111 -36.32 1.18 3.91
CA LYS A 111 -35.70 1.30 5.25
C LYS A 111 -34.21 0.98 5.26
N LYS A 112 -33.51 1.34 4.18
CA LYS A 112 -32.06 1.18 4.06
C LYS A 112 -31.38 2.52 4.29
N ALA A 113 -30.42 2.55 5.18
CA ALA A 113 -29.60 3.71 5.41
C ALA A 113 -28.22 3.27 5.88
N GLN A 114 -27.20 4.06 5.53
CA GLN A 114 -25.83 3.83 5.96
C GLN A 114 -25.19 5.17 6.28
N PHE A 115 -24.54 5.22 7.44
CA PHE A 115 -23.90 6.40 7.95
C PHE A 115 -22.51 6.05 8.44
N ASN A 116 -21.58 6.98 8.31
CA ASN A 116 -20.28 6.93 8.94
C ASN A 116 -20.18 8.00 10.02
N VAL A 117 -19.03 8.02 10.70
CA VAL A 117 -18.60 9.14 11.54
C VAL A 117 -17.67 9.99 10.69
N ALA A 118 -17.97 11.29 10.61
CA ALA A 118 -17.19 12.24 9.82
C ALA A 118 -15.90 12.63 10.55
N ILE A 119 -14.93 11.72 10.53
CA ILE A 119 -13.55 11.94 10.96
C ILE A 119 -12.67 12.20 9.74
N ARG A 120 -11.57 12.95 9.91
CA ARG A 120 -10.61 13.23 8.83
C ARG A 120 -11.27 13.81 7.57
N THR A 121 -12.28 14.65 7.76
CA THR A 121 -13.08 15.25 6.69
C THR A 121 -12.82 16.75 6.63
N VAL A 122 -12.52 17.29 5.44
CA VAL A 122 -12.35 18.73 5.22
C VAL A 122 -13.71 19.37 4.90
N LEU A 123 -14.09 20.40 5.66
CA LEU A 123 -15.21 21.28 5.34
C LEU A 123 -14.69 22.50 4.58
N ILE A 124 -15.13 22.68 3.33
CA ILE A 124 -14.70 23.78 2.46
C ILE A 124 -15.85 24.77 2.27
N ASP A 125 -15.71 25.98 2.82
CA ASP A 125 -16.55 27.13 2.50
C ASP A 125 -15.96 27.88 1.30
N ARG A 126 -16.53 27.64 0.12
CA ARG A 126 -16.09 28.28 -1.14
C ARG A 126 -16.38 29.78 -1.19
N ARG A 127 -17.36 30.29 -0.44
CA ARG A 127 -17.68 31.72 -0.44
C ARG A 127 -16.68 32.50 0.42
N LYS A 128 -16.34 31.95 1.58
CA LYS A 128 -15.35 32.54 2.50
C LYS A 128 -13.90 32.14 2.20
N GLN A 129 -13.68 31.27 1.20
CA GLN A 129 -12.37 30.70 0.87
C GLN A 129 -11.68 30.07 2.10
N LEU A 130 -12.46 29.35 2.92
CA LEU A 130 -11.99 28.76 4.17
C LEU A 130 -12.14 27.24 4.16
N ALA A 131 -11.07 26.53 4.44
CA ALA A 131 -11.10 25.09 4.70
C ALA A 131 -10.88 24.81 6.19
N ARG A 132 -11.66 23.89 6.75
CA ARG A 132 -11.53 23.43 8.13
C ARG A 132 -11.37 21.92 8.15
N TYR A 133 -10.37 21.43 8.86
CA TYR A 133 -10.13 20.00 9.06
C TYR A 133 -10.03 19.74 10.56
N GLY A 134 -10.96 18.95 11.08
CA GLY A 134 -10.94 18.54 12.48
C GLY A 134 -10.05 17.32 12.68
N VAL A 135 -9.19 17.39 13.69
CA VAL A 135 -8.30 16.30 14.10
C VAL A 135 -8.30 16.20 15.63
N GLY A 136 -8.15 14.99 16.14
CA GLY A 136 -8.24 14.69 17.56
C GLY A 136 -7.93 13.22 17.84
N GLY A 137 -7.79 12.91 19.12
CA GLY A 137 -7.55 11.58 19.67
C GLY A 137 -8.54 11.24 20.78
N GLY A 138 -8.55 9.97 21.19
CA GLY A 138 -9.25 9.56 22.39
C GLY A 138 -8.31 9.73 23.58
N ILE A 139 -8.62 10.68 24.47
CA ILE A 139 -7.80 10.94 25.65
C ILE A 139 -8.21 9.95 26.75
N ILE A 140 -7.26 9.13 27.18
CA ILE A 140 -7.42 8.22 28.31
C ILE A 140 -6.52 8.67 29.47
N TRP A 141 -6.65 8.01 30.62
CA TRP A 141 -5.89 8.36 31.83
C TRP A 141 -4.38 8.34 31.62
N ASP A 142 -3.88 7.40 30.81
CA ASP A 142 -2.45 7.23 30.52
C ASP A 142 -1.95 8.07 29.34
N SER A 143 -2.80 8.93 28.75
CA SER A 143 -2.42 9.80 27.63
C SER A 143 -1.52 10.94 28.11
N THR A 144 -0.45 11.24 27.37
CA THR A 144 0.38 12.43 27.59
C THR A 144 0.00 13.55 26.62
N PRO A 145 -0.01 14.84 27.03
CA PRO A 145 -0.37 15.94 26.13
C PRO A 145 0.48 16.01 24.86
N GLN A 146 1.77 15.67 24.96
CA GLN A 146 2.70 15.73 23.84
C GLN A 146 2.41 14.61 22.82
N ASP A 147 2.25 13.37 23.28
CA ASP A 147 1.98 12.24 22.39
C ASP A 147 0.65 12.42 21.64
N GLU A 148 -0.39 12.91 22.33
CA GLU A 148 -1.70 13.18 21.70
C GLU A 148 -1.64 14.31 20.66
N TYR A 149 -0.82 15.34 20.93
CA TYR A 149 -0.60 16.42 19.97
C TYR A 149 0.17 15.93 18.74
N ASP A 150 1.22 15.13 18.94
CA ASP A 150 2.00 14.54 17.84
C ASP A 150 1.15 13.57 17.02
N GLU A 151 0.28 12.79 17.66
CA GLU A 151 -0.70 11.95 16.96
C GLU A 151 -1.68 12.79 16.11
N CYS A 152 -2.11 13.95 16.61
CA CYS A 152 -2.93 14.87 15.83
C CYS A 152 -2.19 15.41 14.60
N LEU A 153 -0.91 15.79 14.73
CA LEU A 153 -0.08 16.22 13.61
C LEU A 153 0.11 15.10 12.57
N VAL A 154 0.31 13.86 13.01
CA VAL A 154 0.40 12.69 12.13
C VAL A 154 -0.90 12.51 11.33
N LYS A 155 -2.07 12.58 11.99
CA LYS A 155 -3.38 12.49 11.32
C LYS A 155 -3.63 13.65 10.35
N ALA A 156 -3.12 14.84 10.64
CA ALA A 156 -3.27 16.04 9.81
C ALA A 156 -2.31 16.07 8.60
N ARG A 157 -1.27 15.22 8.57
CA ARG A 157 -0.23 15.20 7.53
C ARG A 157 -0.77 15.01 6.10
N ILE A 158 -1.97 14.46 5.94
CA ILE A 158 -2.67 14.37 4.65
C ILE A 158 -2.89 15.74 3.99
N LEU A 159 -2.95 16.83 4.78
CA LEU A 159 -3.14 18.18 4.26
C LEU A 159 -1.86 18.79 3.68
N SER A 160 -0.68 18.37 4.16
CA SER A 160 0.60 18.95 3.80
C SER A 160 1.43 18.10 2.84
N THR A 161 1.09 16.82 2.70
CA THR A 161 1.85 15.88 1.86
C THR A 161 1.06 15.59 0.59
N PRO A 162 1.37 16.24 -0.55
CA PRO A 162 0.78 15.83 -1.80
C PRO A 162 1.15 14.37 -2.07
N PRO A 163 0.21 13.54 -2.53
CA PRO A 163 0.58 12.20 -2.98
C PRO A 163 1.63 12.34 -4.08
N PRO A 164 2.67 11.49 -4.09
CA PRO A 164 3.68 11.55 -5.14
C PRO A 164 3.00 11.41 -6.50
N ASP A 165 3.41 12.25 -7.45
CA ASP A 165 2.98 12.10 -8.84
C ASP A 165 3.81 11.00 -9.48
N PHE A 166 3.14 9.91 -9.86
CA PHE A 166 3.78 8.78 -10.50
C PHE A 166 2.81 8.06 -11.43
N SER A 167 3.37 7.30 -12.36
CA SER A 167 2.66 6.32 -13.18
C SER A 167 3.06 4.90 -12.77
N LEU A 168 2.14 3.96 -12.94
CA LEU A 168 2.51 2.54 -12.99
C LEU A 168 3.36 2.30 -14.23
N LEU A 169 4.36 1.43 -14.09
CA LEU A 169 5.38 1.21 -15.10
C LEU A 169 5.56 -0.28 -15.35
N GLU A 170 5.55 -0.67 -16.62
CA GLU A 170 6.01 -1.97 -17.07
C GLU A 170 7.09 -1.82 -18.13
N THR A 171 8.01 -2.76 -18.19
CA THR A 171 9.04 -2.80 -19.24
C THR A 171 9.21 -4.23 -19.70
N MET A 172 8.95 -4.47 -20.97
CA MET A 172 8.87 -5.78 -21.59
C MET A 172 9.86 -5.87 -22.75
N LEU A 173 10.42 -7.04 -22.96
CA LEU A 173 11.04 -7.39 -24.22
C LEU A 173 9.95 -7.88 -25.18
N TRP A 174 9.99 -7.42 -26.42
CA TRP A 174 9.23 -7.99 -27.52
C TRP A 174 10.19 -8.61 -28.54
N THR A 175 9.88 -9.82 -28.99
CA THR A 175 10.56 -10.51 -30.09
C THR A 175 9.56 -10.83 -31.21
N PRO A 176 10.02 -10.91 -32.47
CA PRO A 176 9.18 -11.36 -33.59
C PRO A 176 8.57 -12.75 -33.38
N GLU A 177 9.31 -13.66 -32.74
CA GLU A 177 8.96 -15.07 -32.60
C GLU A 177 7.96 -15.31 -31.47
N ASP A 178 8.18 -14.70 -30.30
CA ASP A 178 7.43 -15.01 -29.06
C ASP A 178 6.51 -13.86 -28.63
N GLY A 179 6.58 -12.71 -29.30
CA GLY A 179 5.86 -11.51 -28.89
C GLY A 179 6.41 -10.93 -27.59
N TYR A 180 5.51 -10.50 -26.69
CA TYR A 180 5.92 -9.88 -25.42
C TYR A 180 6.30 -10.95 -24.38
N TYR A 181 7.58 -11.00 -24.02
CA TYR A 181 8.08 -11.94 -23.03
C TYR A 181 7.43 -11.73 -21.66
N LEU A 182 6.92 -12.81 -21.06
CA LEU A 182 6.22 -12.85 -19.77
C LEU A 182 5.02 -11.90 -19.66
N LEU A 183 4.29 -11.66 -20.76
CA LEU A 183 3.16 -10.73 -20.81
C LEU A 183 2.16 -10.94 -19.67
N ASP A 184 1.77 -12.18 -19.39
CA ASP A 184 0.79 -12.49 -18.35
C ASP A 184 1.28 -12.07 -16.95
N HIS A 185 2.56 -12.27 -16.64
CA HIS A 185 3.15 -11.81 -15.37
C HIS A 185 3.19 -10.28 -15.30
N HIS A 186 3.47 -9.61 -16.42
CA HIS A 186 3.43 -8.14 -16.51
C HIS A 186 2.01 -7.60 -16.26
N LEU A 187 1.00 -8.18 -16.91
CA LEU A 187 -0.41 -7.78 -16.73
C LEU A 187 -0.91 -8.06 -15.31
N LYS A 188 -0.56 -9.21 -14.72
CA LYS A 188 -0.88 -9.51 -13.31
C LYS A 188 -0.23 -8.51 -12.35
N ARG A 189 1.04 -8.14 -12.58
CA ARG A 189 1.77 -7.21 -11.71
C ARG A 189 1.20 -5.79 -11.77
N ILE A 190 0.91 -5.28 -12.98
CA ILE A 190 0.33 -3.94 -13.11
C ILE A 190 -1.08 -3.89 -12.53
N LEU A 191 -1.90 -4.93 -12.71
CA LEU A 191 -3.22 -5.01 -12.09
C LEU A 191 -3.15 -5.03 -10.56
N LYS A 192 -2.23 -5.80 -9.98
CA LYS A 192 -1.99 -5.83 -8.53
C LYS A 192 -1.56 -4.46 -8.00
N SER A 193 -0.71 -3.75 -8.73
CA SER A 193 -0.26 -2.40 -8.35
C SER A 193 -1.36 -1.37 -8.52
N ALA A 194 -2.20 -1.51 -9.54
CA ALA A 194 -3.36 -0.67 -9.78
C ALA A 194 -4.40 -0.78 -8.67
N GLY A 195 -4.71 -2.01 -8.23
CA GLY A 195 -5.60 -2.24 -7.08
C GLY A 195 -5.03 -1.75 -5.75
N TYR A 196 -3.72 -1.60 -5.61
CA TYR A 196 -3.10 -1.05 -4.39
C TYR A 196 -3.16 0.49 -4.35
N PHE A 197 -2.91 1.15 -5.49
CA PHE A 197 -2.85 2.61 -5.58
C PHE A 197 -4.14 3.26 -6.12
N ASP A 198 -5.20 2.49 -6.31
CA ASP A 198 -6.47 2.90 -6.90
C ASP A 198 -6.34 3.52 -8.30
N PHE A 199 -5.49 2.93 -9.16
CA PHE A 199 -5.40 3.32 -10.57
C PHE A 199 -6.48 2.59 -11.38
N PRO A 200 -7.28 3.28 -12.21
CA PRO A 200 -8.22 2.64 -13.10
C PRO A 200 -7.46 1.99 -14.26
N VAL A 201 -7.25 0.66 -14.18
CA VAL A 201 -6.57 -0.13 -15.21
C VAL A 201 -7.54 -1.11 -15.86
N ASP A 202 -7.63 -1.04 -17.19
CA ASP A 202 -8.32 -2.02 -18.03
C ASP A 202 -7.29 -2.89 -18.76
N ILE A 203 -7.21 -4.16 -18.36
CA ILE A 203 -6.28 -5.13 -18.93
C ILE A 203 -6.64 -5.51 -20.37
N ASN A 204 -7.93 -5.53 -20.72
CA ASN A 204 -8.35 -5.79 -22.10
C ASN A 204 -7.87 -4.65 -23.00
N ARG A 205 -8.06 -3.41 -22.55
CA ARG A 205 -7.59 -2.24 -23.29
C ARG A 205 -6.07 -2.22 -23.46
N ILE A 206 -5.32 -2.54 -22.41
CA ILE A 206 -3.84 -2.66 -22.50
C ILE A 206 -3.46 -3.75 -23.51
N SER A 207 -4.12 -4.91 -23.45
CA SER A 207 -3.84 -6.04 -24.34
C SER A 207 -4.11 -5.70 -25.81
N GLU A 208 -5.21 -5.00 -26.10
CA GLU A 208 -5.52 -4.49 -27.44
C GLU A 208 -4.45 -3.54 -27.96
N ILE A 209 -4.02 -2.56 -27.15
CA ILE A 209 -2.98 -1.60 -27.52
C ILE A 209 -1.67 -2.34 -27.84
N LEU A 210 -1.26 -3.28 -26.98
CA LEU A 210 -0.04 -4.07 -27.17
C LEU A 210 -0.11 -4.93 -28.44
N ARG A 211 -1.25 -5.58 -28.72
CA ARG A 211 -1.48 -6.39 -29.94
C ARG A 211 -1.47 -5.52 -31.20
N SER A 212 -2.22 -4.42 -31.22
CA SER A 212 -2.24 -3.48 -32.34
C SER A 212 -0.84 -2.96 -32.66
N ARG A 213 -0.04 -2.70 -31.62
CA ARG A 213 1.32 -2.21 -31.78
C ARG A 213 2.32 -3.30 -32.20
N ALA A 214 2.08 -4.56 -31.87
CA ALA A 214 2.89 -5.69 -32.34
C ALA A 214 2.69 -5.95 -33.84
N ASN A 215 1.48 -5.75 -34.37
CA ASN A 215 1.19 -5.94 -35.79
C ASN A 215 1.79 -4.85 -36.70
N ASN A 216 2.06 -3.67 -36.15
CA ASN A 216 2.43 -2.48 -36.92
C ASN A 216 3.91 -2.05 -36.72
N ARG A 217 4.82 -3.00 -36.41
CA ARG A 217 6.23 -2.69 -36.10
C ARG A 217 7.23 -3.47 -36.95
N PRO A 218 8.49 -2.98 -37.05
CA PRO A 218 9.59 -3.75 -37.62
C PRO A 218 9.83 -5.06 -36.87
N GLN A 219 10.16 -6.13 -37.61
CA GLN A 219 10.44 -7.47 -37.08
C GLN A 219 11.85 -7.56 -36.47
N THR A 220 12.13 -6.69 -35.51
CA THR A 220 13.37 -6.69 -34.72
C THR A 220 13.04 -6.66 -33.23
N ARG A 221 13.99 -7.04 -32.36
CA ARG A 221 13.74 -7.01 -30.91
C ARG A 221 13.51 -5.58 -30.41
N HIS A 222 12.55 -5.41 -29.52
CA HIS A 222 12.21 -4.09 -28.96
C HIS A 222 12.04 -4.16 -27.45
N ARG A 223 12.55 -3.13 -26.76
CA ARG A 223 12.19 -2.84 -25.39
C ARG A 223 10.97 -1.93 -25.40
N VAL A 224 9.87 -2.41 -24.82
CA VAL A 224 8.60 -1.68 -24.74
C VAL A 224 8.36 -1.28 -23.29
N ARG A 225 8.29 0.02 -23.03
CA ARG A 225 7.98 0.61 -21.74
C ARG A 225 6.52 1.08 -21.76
N LEU A 226 5.70 0.50 -20.91
CA LEU A 226 4.29 0.84 -20.76
C LEU A 226 4.09 1.66 -19.48
N LEU A 227 3.34 2.76 -19.59
CA LEU A 227 2.98 3.61 -18.47
C LEU A 227 1.45 3.70 -18.34
N VAL A 228 0.96 3.70 -17.10
CA VAL A 228 -0.43 4.05 -16.80
C VAL A 228 -0.44 5.17 -15.77
N ASN A 229 -1.03 6.31 -16.14
CA ASN A 229 -1.16 7.44 -15.22
C ASN A 229 -2.37 7.29 -14.27
N ARG A 230 -2.50 8.20 -13.31
CA ARG A 230 -3.58 8.17 -12.29
C ARG A 230 -4.99 8.23 -12.89
N GLY A 231 -5.15 8.78 -14.10
CA GLY A 231 -6.42 8.81 -14.83
C GLY A 231 -6.70 7.56 -15.67
N GLY A 232 -5.82 6.56 -15.66
CA GLY A 232 -5.96 5.33 -16.45
C GLY A 232 -5.49 5.45 -17.91
N LYS A 233 -4.90 6.59 -18.30
CA LYS A 233 -4.34 6.75 -19.65
C LYS A 233 -3.09 5.88 -19.79
N VAL A 234 -3.09 5.04 -20.82
CA VAL A 234 -1.97 4.18 -21.21
C VAL A 234 -1.09 4.93 -22.22
N SER A 235 0.24 4.89 -22.02
CA SER A 235 1.22 5.32 -23.02
C SER A 235 2.33 4.28 -23.19
N LEU A 236 2.91 4.22 -24.38
CA LEU A 236 4.01 3.32 -24.73
C LEU A 236 5.22 4.13 -25.19
N GLU A 237 6.40 3.73 -24.73
CA GLU A 237 7.69 4.16 -25.24
C GLU A 237 8.45 2.93 -25.73
N GLU A 238 8.98 2.99 -26.94
CA GLU A 238 9.62 1.84 -27.60
C GLU A 238 11.02 2.21 -28.07
N ARG A 239 11.96 1.28 -27.90
CA ARG A 239 13.31 1.40 -28.44
C ARG A 239 13.77 0.05 -28.99
N PRO A 240 14.51 0.02 -30.11
CA PRO A 240 15.18 -1.20 -30.56
C PRO A 240 16.04 -1.79 -29.44
N TYR A 241 16.10 -3.12 -29.38
CA TYR A 241 16.92 -3.86 -28.43
C TYR A 241 17.87 -4.79 -29.21
N PRO A 242 19.17 -4.87 -28.87
CA PRO A 242 20.11 -5.69 -29.64
C PRO A 242 19.80 -7.19 -29.59
N ASP A 243 20.05 -7.90 -30.70
CA ASP A 243 19.90 -9.35 -30.78
C ASP A 243 20.93 -10.10 -29.92
N HIS A 244 22.12 -9.52 -29.78
CA HIS A 244 23.22 -10.07 -28.97
C HIS A 244 23.59 -9.09 -27.85
N PRO A 245 22.96 -9.16 -26.67
CA PRO A 245 23.38 -8.36 -25.52
C PRO A 245 24.78 -8.80 -25.06
N SER A 246 25.55 -7.86 -24.48
CA SER A 246 26.88 -8.15 -23.95
C SER A 246 26.84 -9.23 -22.88
N PHE A 247 27.70 -10.24 -23.05
CA PHE A 247 27.89 -11.37 -22.13
C PHE A 247 28.88 -11.06 -21.00
N SER A 248 29.46 -9.86 -20.95
CA SER A 248 30.33 -9.47 -19.85
C SER A 248 29.54 -9.46 -18.53
N PRO A 249 30.11 -10.00 -17.44
CA PRO A 249 29.49 -9.91 -16.12
C PRO A 249 29.17 -8.46 -15.75
N VAL A 250 27.99 -8.23 -15.18
CA VAL A 250 27.58 -6.92 -14.68
C VAL A 250 28.40 -6.60 -13.45
N ARG A 251 29.15 -5.50 -13.46
CA ARG A 251 29.88 -5.06 -12.28
C ARG A 251 28.92 -4.34 -11.36
N ILE A 252 28.72 -4.87 -10.15
CA ILE A 252 27.82 -4.29 -9.16
C ILE A 252 28.58 -3.80 -7.93
N LYS A 253 28.07 -2.74 -7.30
CA LYS A 253 28.60 -2.22 -6.02
C LYS A 253 27.49 -2.19 -4.99
N LEU A 254 27.81 -2.46 -3.72
CA LEU A 254 26.87 -2.32 -2.63
C LEU A 254 26.55 -0.82 -2.41
N ALA A 255 25.28 -0.49 -2.17
CA ALA A 255 24.87 0.87 -1.87
C ALA A 255 25.45 1.37 -0.53
N ASP A 256 25.83 2.65 -0.47
CA ASP A 256 26.44 3.28 0.71
C ASP A 256 25.52 3.36 1.94
N SER A 257 24.21 3.27 1.73
CA SER A 257 23.20 3.42 2.78
C SER A 257 22.05 2.44 2.58
N PRO A 258 21.45 1.91 3.67
CA PRO A 258 20.32 1.00 3.56
C PRO A 258 19.07 1.71 3.04
N ILE A 259 18.18 0.93 2.46
CA ILE A 259 16.81 1.33 2.12
C ILE A 259 15.83 0.91 3.22
N ASP A 260 14.67 1.58 3.30
CA ASP A 260 13.59 1.20 4.20
C ASP A 260 12.75 0.05 3.60
N SER A 261 12.80 -1.13 4.22
CA SER A 261 12.01 -2.30 3.81
C SER A 261 10.49 -2.11 3.96
N GLY A 262 10.07 -1.13 4.76
CA GLY A 262 8.70 -0.69 4.95
C GLY A 262 8.16 0.16 3.79
N ASN A 263 9.04 0.69 2.93
CA ASN A 263 8.63 1.52 1.80
C ASN A 263 7.84 0.72 0.76
N HIS A 264 6.54 0.99 0.70
CA HIS A 264 5.61 0.27 -0.16
C HIS A 264 5.93 0.40 -1.65
N PHE A 265 6.55 1.52 -2.07
CA PHE A 265 6.93 1.73 -3.48
C PHE A 265 7.94 0.71 -3.98
N MET A 266 8.72 0.07 -3.09
CA MET A 266 9.63 -1.00 -3.48
C MET A 266 8.90 -2.20 -4.06
N ARG A 267 7.66 -2.46 -3.62
CA ARG A 267 6.86 -3.62 -4.05
C ARG A 267 6.07 -3.39 -5.34
N HIS A 268 6.17 -2.20 -5.92
CA HIS A 268 5.38 -1.78 -7.08
C HIS A 268 6.25 -1.09 -8.12
N LYS A 269 6.15 -1.52 -9.38
CA LYS A 269 6.93 -0.92 -10.45
C LYS A 269 6.27 0.39 -10.87
N THR A 270 6.85 1.50 -10.45
CA THR A 270 6.33 2.85 -10.72
C THR A 270 7.42 3.75 -11.30
N THR A 271 7.04 4.95 -11.72
CA THR A 271 7.99 6.03 -12.05
C THR A 271 8.54 6.74 -10.82
N ASN A 272 8.04 6.46 -9.60
CA ASN A 272 8.63 6.95 -8.36
C ASN A 272 9.92 6.15 -8.08
N ARG A 273 11.03 6.61 -8.64
CA ARG A 273 12.31 5.88 -8.68
C ARG A 273 13.46 6.58 -7.98
N LYS A 274 13.17 7.62 -7.19
CA LYS A 274 14.18 8.46 -6.54
C LYS A 274 15.23 7.66 -5.77
N ILE A 275 14.82 6.63 -5.01
CA ILE A 275 15.76 5.76 -4.26
C ILE A 275 16.77 5.07 -5.18
N TYR A 276 16.31 4.54 -6.32
CA TYR A 276 17.16 3.87 -7.30
C TYR A 276 18.07 4.86 -8.05
N GLU A 277 17.56 6.05 -8.34
CA GLU A 277 18.31 7.12 -9.01
C GLU A 277 19.40 7.67 -8.09
N ASP A 278 19.07 7.97 -6.84
CA ASP A 278 20.02 8.45 -5.83
C ASP A 278 21.13 7.40 -5.61
N ALA A 279 20.81 6.11 -5.56
CA ALA A 279 21.80 5.03 -5.48
C ALA A 279 22.75 5.01 -6.69
N ARG A 280 22.20 5.07 -7.92
CA ARG A 280 23.03 5.12 -9.14
C ARG A 280 23.93 6.35 -9.21
N THR A 281 23.42 7.52 -8.80
CA THR A 281 24.19 8.77 -8.86
C THR A 281 25.38 8.75 -7.90
N ARG A 282 25.29 8.06 -6.76
CA ARG A 282 26.39 7.94 -5.80
C ARG A 282 27.47 6.93 -6.21
N SER A 283 27.14 5.95 -7.06
CA SER A 283 28.05 4.89 -7.49
C SER A 283 28.23 4.85 -9.01
N SER A 284 29.07 5.75 -9.54
CA SER A 284 29.31 5.88 -10.99
C SER A 284 30.36 4.91 -11.56
N ASP A 285 31.07 4.17 -10.70
CA ASP A 285 32.17 3.26 -11.03
C ASP A 285 31.71 1.81 -11.31
N CYS A 286 30.41 1.55 -11.23
CA CYS A 286 29.78 0.24 -11.49
C CYS A 286 28.68 0.31 -12.55
N ASP A 287 28.27 -0.85 -13.08
CA ASP A 287 27.21 -0.94 -14.08
C ASP A 287 25.80 -0.93 -13.43
N ASP A 288 25.68 -1.39 -12.18
CA ASP A 288 24.48 -1.34 -11.36
C ASP A 288 24.80 -1.34 -9.85
N VAL A 289 23.84 -0.95 -9.01
CA VAL A 289 24.03 -0.85 -7.56
C VAL A 289 23.15 -1.88 -6.85
N LEU A 290 23.76 -2.68 -5.99
CA LEU A 290 23.09 -3.65 -5.12
C LEU A 290 22.59 -2.95 -3.85
N LEU A 291 21.28 -3.01 -3.63
CA LEU A 291 20.62 -2.42 -2.48
C LEU A 291 20.50 -3.43 -1.34
N TRP A 292 20.41 -2.92 -0.12
CA TRP A 292 20.22 -3.66 1.11
C TRP A 292 19.37 -2.85 2.09
N ASN A 293 18.69 -3.50 3.03
CA ASN A 293 17.74 -2.84 3.93
C ASN A 293 18.30 -2.54 5.33
N GLU A 294 17.50 -1.90 6.19
CA GLU A 294 17.89 -1.51 7.54
C GLU A 294 18.27 -2.68 8.48
N ARG A 295 18.00 -3.93 8.07
CA ARG A 295 18.36 -5.16 8.80
C ARG A 295 19.62 -5.84 8.28
N GLY A 296 20.33 -5.25 7.32
CA GLY A 296 21.51 -5.87 6.72
C GLY A 296 21.19 -6.95 5.67
N GLU A 297 19.95 -7.02 5.20
CA GLU A 297 19.51 -8.02 4.21
C GLU A 297 19.62 -7.43 2.80
N VAL A 298 20.14 -8.22 1.86
CA VAL A 298 20.16 -7.90 0.43
C VAL A 298 18.72 -7.79 -0.09
N THR A 299 18.48 -6.84 -0.99
CA THR A 299 17.16 -6.66 -1.61
C THR A 299 17.21 -6.95 -3.11
N GLU A 300 17.51 -5.96 -3.92
CA GLU A 300 17.60 -6.04 -5.38
C GLU A 300 18.63 -5.02 -5.89
N THR A 301 18.89 -5.02 -7.20
CA THR A 301 19.62 -3.90 -7.80
C THR A 301 18.66 -2.84 -8.30
N THR A 302 19.21 -1.75 -8.83
CA THR A 302 18.35 -0.62 -9.25
C THR A 302 17.41 -0.95 -10.42
N ILE A 303 17.70 -2.00 -11.20
CA ILE A 303 16.88 -2.43 -12.35
C ILE A 303 16.60 -3.93 -12.44
N ALA A 304 17.15 -4.77 -11.55
CA ALA A 304 17.04 -6.23 -11.62
C ALA A 304 16.91 -6.85 -10.23
N ASN A 305 16.33 -8.05 -10.16
CA ASN A 305 16.36 -8.84 -8.92
C ASN A 305 17.68 -9.61 -8.81
N PHE A 306 18.13 -9.77 -7.57
CA PHE A 306 19.38 -10.45 -7.21
C PHE A 306 19.16 -11.94 -6.98
N ILE A 307 20.07 -12.76 -7.49
CA ILE A 307 20.17 -14.20 -7.23
C ILE A 307 21.60 -14.51 -6.80
N LEU A 308 21.73 -15.35 -5.78
CA LEU A 308 22.99 -15.95 -5.36
C LEU A 308 22.91 -17.47 -5.60
N GLU A 309 23.97 -18.06 -6.17
CA GLU A 309 24.13 -19.51 -6.19
C GLU A 309 24.89 -19.95 -4.93
N ARG A 310 24.28 -20.81 -4.12
CA ARG A 310 24.86 -21.35 -2.89
C ARG A 310 24.54 -22.83 -2.81
N ASP A 311 25.56 -23.66 -2.62
CA ASP A 311 25.45 -25.12 -2.55
C ASP A 311 24.73 -25.76 -3.75
N GLY A 312 24.90 -25.17 -4.94
CA GLY A 312 24.27 -25.64 -6.18
C GLY A 312 22.81 -25.18 -6.35
N GLU A 313 22.26 -24.41 -5.40
CA GLU A 313 20.92 -23.87 -5.46
C GLU A 313 20.92 -22.37 -5.76
N LEU A 314 19.89 -21.91 -6.48
CA LEU A 314 19.68 -20.49 -6.78
C LEU A 314 18.70 -19.88 -5.78
N ILE A 315 19.19 -18.95 -4.96
CA ILE A 315 18.40 -18.27 -3.93
C ILE A 315 18.24 -16.79 -4.25
N THR A 316 17.09 -16.22 -3.91
CA THR A 316 16.78 -14.78 -4.09
C THR A 316 16.16 -14.22 -2.80
N PRO A 317 16.43 -12.96 -2.41
CA PRO A 317 15.81 -12.38 -1.22
C PRO A 317 14.29 -12.36 -1.32
N PRO A 318 13.53 -12.64 -0.24
CA PRO A 318 12.06 -12.55 -0.24
C PRO A 318 11.57 -11.10 -0.40
N VAL A 319 10.34 -10.92 -0.89
CA VAL A 319 9.74 -9.57 -1.07
C VAL A 319 9.61 -8.77 0.23
N THR A 320 9.65 -9.44 1.39
CA THR A 320 9.67 -8.83 2.72
C THR A 320 10.95 -8.06 3.02
N CYS A 321 12.04 -8.33 2.29
CA CYS A 321 13.27 -7.55 2.37
C CYS A 321 13.12 -6.13 1.80
N GLY A 322 12.03 -5.83 1.06
CA GLY A 322 11.79 -4.51 0.48
C GLY A 322 12.28 -4.41 -0.95
N LEU A 323 11.77 -5.28 -1.82
CA LEU A 323 12.12 -5.34 -3.24
C LEU A 323 10.90 -5.55 -4.14
N LEU A 324 11.07 -5.29 -5.43
CA LEU A 324 10.07 -5.48 -6.45
C LEU A 324 9.90 -6.97 -6.76
N PRO A 325 8.67 -7.53 -6.72
CA PRO A 325 8.41 -8.85 -7.30
C PRO A 325 8.56 -8.79 -8.83
N GLY A 326 9.78 -9.00 -9.33
CA GLY A 326 10.08 -9.06 -10.76
C GLY A 326 9.22 -10.09 -11.48
N THR A 327 8.88 -9.84 -12.74
CA THR A 327 8.09 -10.80 -13.54
C THR A 327 8.90 -12.07 -13.80
N MET A 328 10.17 -11.92 -14.20
CA MET A 328 11.09 -13.06 -14.35
C MET A 328 11.31 -13.80 -13.03
N ARG A 329 11.57 -13.07 -11.94
CA ARG A 329 11.68 -13.64 -10.59
C ARG A 329 10.43 -14.45 -10.21
N SER A 330 9.24 -13.88 -10.44
CA SER A 330 7.97 -14.55 -10.14
C SER A 330 7.77 -15.81 -10.97
N SER A 331 8.16 -15.79 -12.25
CA SER A 331 8.13 -16.97 -13.11
C SER A 331 9.07 -18.07 -12.59
N MET A 332 10.31 -17.71 -12.27
CA MET A 332 11.34 -18.65 -11.80
C MET A 332 11.04 -19.23 -10.40
N ILE A 333 10.29 -18.52 -9.56
CA ILE A 333 9.80 -19.10 -8.29
C ILE A 333 8.65 -20.07 -8.57
N GLN A 334 7.75 -19.71 -9.49
CA GLN A 334 6.59 -20.53 -9.84
C GLN A 334 6.98 -21.87 -10.47
N ASP A 335 8.04 -21.91 -11.26
CA ASP A 335 8.57 -23.13 -11.88
C ASP A 335 9.61 -23.86 -11.02
N GLY A 336 9.97 -23.32 -9.85
CA GLY A 336 10.91 -23.93 -8.92
C GLY A 336 12.39 -23.75 -9.26
N THR A 337 12.73 -22.93 -10.27
CA THR A 337 14.13 -22.65 -10.66
C THR A 337 14.89 -21.87 -9.58
N ILE A 338 14.21 -21.01 -8.81
CA ILE A 338 14.81 -20.26 -7.69
C ILE A 338 13.91 -20.34 -6.45
N ARG A 339 14.51 -20.30 -5.26
CA ARG A 339 13.75 -20.20 -3.99
C ARG A 339 14.04 -18.91 -3.24
N GLU A 340 13.09 -18.50 -2.41
CA GLU A 340 13.26 -17.34 -1.55
C GLU A 340 14.07 -17.72 -0.30
N GLU A 341 15.12 -16.96 0.00
CA GLU A 341 15.90 -17.06 1.24
C GLU A 341 16.46 -15.67 1.59
N ILE A 342 16.53 -15.33 2.88
CA ILE A 342 17.17 -14.09 3.32
C ILE A 342 18.68 -14.22 3.09
N ILE A 343 19.27 -13.22 2.45
CA ILE A 343 20.71 -13.15 2.19
C ILE A 343 21.23 -11.93 2.94
N LEU A 344 22.16 -12.13 3.87
CA LEU A 344 22.79 -11.03 4.59
C LEU A 344 23.94 -10.44 3.77
N VAL A 345 24.12 -9.13 3.86
CA VAL A 345 25.22 -8.43 3.18
C VAL A 345 26.58 -8.95 3.66
N GLU A 346 26.71 -9.24 4.95
CA GLU A 346 27.95 -9.76 5.54
C GLU A 346 28.34 -11.17 5.05
N ASP A 347 27.37 -11.93 4.53
CA ASP A 347 27.60 -13.26 3.98
C ASP A 347 28.06 -13.23 2.52
N LEU A 348 28.02 -12.06 1.86
CA LEU A 348 28.44 -11.93 0.47
C LEU A 348 29.96 -11.96 0.36
N LYS A 349 30.46 -12.84 -0.50
CA LYS A 349 31.88 -13.01 -0.80
C LYS A 349 32.18 -12.53 -2.21
N LYS A 350 33.44 -12.15 -2.44
CA LYS A 350 33.91 -11.67 -3.75
C LYS A 350 33.75 -12.70 -4.86
N ASP A 351 33.96 -13.97 -4.55
CA ASP A 351 33.91 -15.09 -5.50
C ASP A 351 32.53 -15.76 -5.57
N ASP A 352 31.51 -15.13 -4.97
CA ASP A 352 30.13 -15.61 -5.06
C ASP A 352 29.65 -15.57 -6.51
N LYS A 353 28.95 -16.63 -6.90
CA LYS A 353 28.26 -16.69 -8.19
C LYS A 353 26.94 -15.92 -8.09
N ILE A 354 26.96 -14.70 -8.62
CA ILE A 354 25.82 -13.80 -8.57
C ILE A 354 25.18 -13.71 -9.96
N TYR A 355 23.85 -13.68 -9.97
CA TYR A 355 23.07 -13.42 -11.18
C TYR A 355 22.07 -12.28 -10.96
N LEU A 356 21.88 -11.48 -11.99
CA LEU A 356 20.83 -10.46 -12.06
C LEU A 356 19.79 -10.88 -13.08
N ILE A 357 18.52 -10.75 -12.70
CA ILE A 357 17.39 -11.11 -13.56
C ILE A 357 16.40 -9.97 -13.75
N ASN A 358 16.01 -9.73 -15.00
CA ASN A 358 14.79 -9.00 -15.34
C ASN A 358 14.24 -9.47 -16.68
N SER A 359 12.98 -9.17 -16.97
CA SER A 359 12.29 -9.65 -18.18
C SER A 359 12.79 -9.04 -19.50
N VAL A 360 13.72 -8.08 -19.47
CA VAL A 360 14.29 -7.49 -20.68
C VAL A 360 15.65 -8.09 -21.02
N GLN A 361 16.50 -8.21 -20.01
CA GLN A 361 17.90 -8.63 -20.12
C GLN A 361 18.11 -10.12 -19.84
N GLY A 362 17.09 -10.82 -19.35
CA GLY A 362 17.21 -12.22 -18.94
C GLY A 362 18.07 -12.38 -17.69
N LYS A 363 18.66 -13.57 -17.53
CA LYS A 363 19.63 -13.89 -16.48
C LYS A 363 21.03 -13.50 -16.95
N ARG A 364 21.72 -12.66 -16.19
CA ARG A 364 23.10 -12.22 -16.47
C ARG A 364 23.98 -12.48 -15.26
N GLU A 365 25.19 -12.93 -15.48
CA GLU A 365 26.21 -13.00 -14.42
C GLU A 365 26.57 -11.60 -13.94
N ALA A 366 26.91 -11.50 -12.66
CA ALA A 366 27.38 -10.28 -12.04
C ALA A 366 28.56 -10.55 -11.10
N VAL A 367 29.38 -9.53 -10.91
CA VAL A 367 30.55 -9.55 -10.02
C VAL A 367 30.44 -8.39 -9.05
N LEU A 368 30.59 -8.68 -7.75
CA LEU A 368 30.57 -7.67 -6.70
C LEU A 368 31.94 -6.98 -6.62
N LEU A 369 31.96 -5.67 -6.85
CA LEU A 369 33.14 -4.82 -6.71
C LEU A 369 33.40 -4.52 -5.23
N GLN A 370 34.68 -4.27 -4.91
CA GLN A 370 35.14 -3.87 -3.58
C GLN A 370 34.85 -2.40 -3.28
#